data_AF-A0AAJ1END5-F1
#
_entry.id   AF-A0AAJ1END5-F1
#
_cell.length_a   1.000
_cell.length_b   1.000
_cell.length_c   1.000
_cell.angle_alpha   90.00
_cell.angle_beta   90.00
_cell.angle_gamma   90.00
#
_symmetry.space_group_name_H-M   'P 1'
#
loop_
_entity.id
_entity.type
_entity.pdbx_description
1 polymer ?
#
loop_
_entity_poly.entity_id
_entity_poly.type
_entity_poly.pdbx_seq_one_letter_code
_entity_poly.pdbx_strand_id
1 'polypeptide(L)'
;MKRILIALFISATMLTGCASSVSQENYDTKVSELEKVQKELTELKKEKAQEDMSQAGAKAWVLESFGEKAKYSISDNDLYVTLDTGYTLSEKSIEALWSDIQSSLSLYGNYYRENPEKLPYDSVTIIVLEEETGLDMISFQLLKGADGSFKQNTSMVNLEDFNKIVPYLNNALK
;
A
#
# COMPACT_ATOMS: atom_id res chain seq x y z
N MET A 1 12.56 -8.30 -9.05
CA MET A 1 11.88 -8.65 -7.79
C MET A 1 12.05 -10.13 -7.49
N LYS A 2 12.80 -10.50 -6.45
CA LYS A 2 12.89 -11.88 -5.94
C LYS A 2 12.15 -11.93 -4.61
N ARG A 3 10.95 -12.52 -4.59
CA ARG A 3 10.19 -12.79 -3.35
C ARG A 3 10.75 -14.06 -2.74
N ILE A 4 11.54 -13.93 -1.68
CA ILE A 4 12.02 -15.08 -0.89
C ILE A 4 11.07 -15.23 0.30
N LEU A 5 10.12 -16.17 0.17
CA LEU A 5 9.27 -16.64 1.26
C LEU A 5 10.12 -17.57 2.15
N ILE A 6 10.54 -17.10 3.33
CA ILE A 6 11.15 -17.97 4.35
C ILE A 6 10.09 -18.19 5.43
N ALA A 7 9.38 -19.32 5.32
CA ALA A 7 8.64 -19.90 6.43
C ALA A 7 9.61 -20.82 7.20
N LEU A 8 9.96 -20.46 8.43
CA LEU A 8 10.75 -21.32 9.31
C LEU A 8 9.92 -21.71 10.54
N PHE A 9 9.43 -22.95 10.52
CA PHE A 9 8.94 -23.68 11.67
C PHE A 9 10.10 -23.89 12.63
N ILE A 10 10.07 -23.26 13.81
CA ILE A 10 10.98 -23.59 14.91
C ILE A 10 10.26 -24.64 15.78
N SER A 11 10.42 -25.91 15.44
CA SER A 11 10.14 -27.01 16.37
C SER A 11 11.37 -27.21 17.25
N ALA A 12 11.31 -26.66 18.47
CA ALA A 12 12.28 -26.95 19.52
C ALA A 12 12.10 -28.41 19.99
N THR A 13 12.78 -29.34 19.34
CA THR A 13 12.94 -30.71 19.86
C THR A 13 14.26 -30.79 20.62
N MET A 14 14.15 -30.76 21.95
CA MET A 14 15.21 -31.28 22.82
C MET A 14 15.44 -32.75 22.45
N LEU A 15 16.63 -33.10 21.97
CA LEU A 15 17.05 -34.49 21.81
C LEU A 15 18.49 -34.66 22.30
N THR A 16 18.59 -35.37 23.42
CA THR A 16 19.74 -36.14 23.89
C THR A 16 20.34 -36.98 22.76
N GLY A 17 21.67 -37.09 22.77
CA GLY A 17 22.48 -37.45 21.61
C GLY A 17 22.25 -38.83 20.98
N CYS A 18 22.42 -38.85 19.65
CA CYS A 18 22.87 -39.99 18.87
C CYS A 18 23.94 -39.47 17.89
N ALA A 19 25.16 -39.99 18.04
CA ALA A 19 26.34 -39.58 17.27
C ALA A 19 26.24 -40.05 15.81
N SER A 20 25.98 -39.12 14.90
CA SER A 20 26.56 -39.15 13.55
C SER A 20 27.62 -38.05 13.53
N SER A 21 28.87 -38.41 13.23
CA SER A 21 29.99 -37.48 13.28
C SER A 21 29.88 -36.46 12.13
N VAL A 22 29.10 -35.40 12.37
CA VAL A 22 29.27 -34.14 11.66
C VAL A 22 30.70 -33.68 11.97
N SER A 23 31.54 -33.53 10.94
CA SER A 23 32.89 -33.01 11.15
C SER A 23 32.82 -31.65 11.84
N GLN A 24 33.81 -31.32 12.68
CA GLN A 24 33.91 -30.01 13.32
C GLN A 24 33.77 -28.89 12.29
N GLU A 25 34.37 -29.06 11.11
CA GLU A 25 34.25 -28.18 9.96
C GLU A 25 32.79 -27.99 9.48
N ASN A 26 31.99 -29.06 9.42
CA ASN A 26 30.56 -28.96 9.08
C ASN A 26 29.74 -28.27 10.19
N TYR A 27 30.15 -28.38 11.45
CA TYR A 27 29.51 -27.66 12.56
C TYR A 27 29.85 -26.16 12.49
N ASP A 28 31.12 -25.83 12.35
CA ASP A 28 31.61 -24.45 12.27
C ASP A 28 31.03 -23.72 11.05
N THR A 29 30.90 -24.42 9.91
CA THR A 29 30.22 -23.90 8.71
C THR A 29 28.76 -23.57 8.98
N LYS A 30 28.02 -24.47 9.64
CA LYS A 30 26.61 -24.25 9.98
C LYS A 30 26.43 -23.11 10.98
N VAL A 31 27.32 -22.97 11.95
CA VAL A 31 27.30 -21.84 12.90
C VAL A 31 27.51 -20.52 12.14
N SER A 32 28.48 -20.46 11.24
CA SER A 32 28.73 -19.27 10.41
C SER A 32 27.55 -18.92 9.49
N GLU A 33 26.90 -19.92 8.88
CA GLU A 33 25.69 -19.70 8.09
C GLU A 33 24.53 -19.16 8.93
N LEU A 34 24.34 -19.70 10.15
CA LEU A 34 23.33 -19.21 11.09
C LEU A 34 23.59 -17.76 11.51
N GLU A 35 24.83 -17.42 11.84
CA GLU A 35 25.23 -16.05 12.19
C GLU A 35 24.97 -15.09 11.01
N LYS A 36 25.27 -15.52 9.78
CA LYS A 36 25.00 -14.74 8.57
C LYS A 36 23.49 -14.51 8.37
N VAL A 37 22.67 -15.55 8.49
CA VAL A 37 21.21 -15.44 8.37
C VAL A 37 20.62 -14.56 9.47
N GLN A 38 21.11 -14.66 10.71
CA GLN A 38 20.68 -13.77 11.80
C GLN A 38 21.03 -12.31 11.54
N LYS A 39 22.20 -12.05 10.97
CA LYS A 39 22.61 -10.70 10.56
C LYS A 39 21.72 -10.17 9.44
N GLU A 40 21.51 -10.94 8.38
CA GLU A 40 20.61 -10.57 7.28
C GLU A 40 19.18 -10.31 7.77
N LEU A 41 18.67 -11.14 8.70
CA LEU A 41 17.34 -10.94 9.29
C LEU A 41 17.27 -9.64 10.11
N THR A 42 18.32 -9.31 10.86
CA THR A 42 18.38 -8.06 11.64
C THR A 42 18.41 -6.84 10.73
N GLU A 43 19.21 -6.90 9.66
CA GLU A 43 19.29 -5.84 8.65
C GLU A 43 17.94 -5.64 7.96
N LEU A 44 17.28 -6.72 7.51
CA LEU A 44 15.95 -6.66 6.90
C LEU A 44 14.89 -6.09 7.85
N LYS A 45 14.92 -6.44 9.14
CA LYS A 45 13.99 -5.87 10.14
C LYS A 45 14.21 -4.36 10.32
N LYS A 46 15.47 -3.92 10.31
CA LYS A 46 15.81 -2.50 10.42
C LYS A 46 15.35 -1.73 9.19
N GLU A 47 15.60 -2.27 8.00
CA GLU A 47 15.15 -1.70 6.72
C GLU A 47 13.62 -1.56 6.70
N LYS A 48 12.90 -2.62 7.07
CA LYS A 48 11.44 -2.58 7.15
C LYS A 48 10.91 -1.56 8.17
N ALA A 49 11.52 -1.48 9.36
CA ALA A 49 11.11 -0.49 10.36
C ALA A 49 11.35 0.95 9.87
N GLN A 50 12.43 1.18 9.15
CA GLN A 50 12.73 2.48 8.57
C GLN A 50 11.76 2.84 7.43
N GLU A 51 11.40 1.86 6.60
CA GLU A 51 10.35 2.01 5.58
C GLU A 51 8.99 2.35 6.23
N ASP A 52 8.55 1.58 7.23
CA ASP A 52 7.31 1.82 7.97
C ASP A 52 7.26 3.23 8.59
N MET A 53 8.39 3.71 9.10
CA MET A 53 8.50 5.08 9.62
C MET A 53 8.41 6.13 8.52
N SER A 54 9.07 5.92 7.38
CA SER A 54 9.02 6.86 6.25
C SER A 54 7.64 6.96 5.62
N GLN A 55 6.85 5.88 5.68
CA GLN A 55 5.51 5.80 5.10
C GLN A 55 4.39 6.08 6.13
N ALA A 56 4.73 6.39 7.38
CA ALA A 56 3.77 6.56 8.47
C ALA A 56 2.71 7.65 8.17
N GLY A 57 3.10 8.73 7.48
CA GLY A 57 2.17 9.79 7.07
C GLY A 57 1.15 9.32 6.03
N ALA A 58 1.59 8.60 4.99
CA ALA A 58 0.68 7.98 4.02
C ALA A 58 -0.28 7.02 4.71
N LYS A 59 0.25 6.13 5.57
CA LYS A 59 -0.57 5.18 6.33
C LYS A 59 -1.64 5.86 7.16
N ALA A 60 -1.27 6.90 7.92
CA ALA A 60 -2.19 7.62 8.78
C ALA A 60 -3.29 8.30 7.97
N TRP A 61 -2.92 8.99 6.89
CA TRP A 61 -3.89 9.66 6.02
C TRP A 61 -4.84 8.68 5.33
N VAL A 62 -4.33 7.57 4.78
CA VAL A 62 -5.18 6.53 4.15
C VAL A 62 -6.14 5.91 5.15
N LEU A 63 -5.67 5.60 6.35
CA LEU A 63 -6.49 5.03 7.42
C LEU A 63 -7.60 6.00 7.86
N GLU A 64 -7.27 7.28 8.06
CA GLU A 64 -8.23 8.31 8.46
C GLU A 64 -9.27 8.58 7.36
N SER A 65 -8.84 8.53 6.10
CA SER A 65 -9.69 8.90 4.97
C SER A 65 -10.57 7.77 4.44
N PHE A 66 -10.06 6.53 4.44
CA PHE A 66 -10.69 5.41 3.74
C PHE A 66 -10.84 4.14 4.61
N GLY A 67 -10.32 4.16 5.84
CA GLY A 67 -10.45 3.07 6.80
C GLY A 67 -9.44 1.92 6.61
N GLU A 68 -9.50 0.95 7.52
CA GLU A 68 -8.50 -0.14 7.63
C GLU A 68 -8.43 -1.09 6.43
N LYS A 69 -9.49 -1.13 5.61
CA LYS A 69 -9.56 -1.99 4.43
C LYS A 69 -8.85 -1.38 3.22
N ALA A 70 -8.60 -0.08 3.23
CA ALA A 70 -7.87 0.58 2.16
C ALA A 70 -6.41 0.13 2.18
N LYS A 71 -5.91 -0.27 1.01
CA LYS A 71 -4.51 -0.60 0.83
C LYS A 71 -3.81 0.61 0.23
N TYR A 72 -2.52 0.71 0.46
CA TYR A 72 -1.71 1.71 -0.22
C TYR A 72 -0.36 1.13 -0.62
N SER A 73 0.24 1.74 -1.62
CA SER A 73 1.62 1.49 -2.03
C SER A 73 2.23 2.77 -2.55
N ILE A 74 3.56 2.84 -2.50
CA ILE A 74 4.32 4.00 -2.95
C ILE A 74 5.27 3.49 -4.03
N SER A 75 5.28 4.18 -5.16
CA SER A 75 6.26 3.96 -6.22
C SER A 75 6.86 5.31 -6.58
N ASP A 76 8.19 5.40 -6.53
CA ASP A 76 8.93 6.65 -6.67
C ASP A 76 8.41 7.70 -5.66
N ASN A 77 7.66 8.71 -6.14
CA ASN A 77 7.03 9.75 -5.32
C ASN A 77 5.50 9.74 -5.43
N ASP A 78 4.90 8.70 -6.00
CA ASP A 78 3.45 8.62 -6.19
C ASP A 78 2.81 7.70 -5.15
N LEU A 79 1.72 8.17 -4.56
CA LEU A 79 0.93 7.41 -3.60
C LEU A 79 -0.25 6.74 -4.32
N TYR A 80 -0.31 5.42 -4.28
CA TYR A 80 -1.41 4.63 -4.81
C TYR A 80 -2.26 4.13 -3.65
N VAL A 81 -3.56 4.38 -3.71
CA VAL A 81 -4.54 3.90 -2.74
C VAL A 81 -5.51 2.97 -3.45
N THR A 82 -5.67 1.76 -2.94
CA THR A 82 -6.61 0.78 -3.49
C THR A 82 -7.76 0.57 -2.52
N LEU A 83 -8.97 0.77 -3.03
CA LEU A 83 -10.22 0.58 -2.31
C LEU A 83 -10.87 -0.70 -2.83
N ASP A 84 -10.90 -1.73 -1.99
CA ASP A 84 -11.72 -2.93 -2.23
C ASP A 84 -13.17 -2.53 -2.00
N THR A 85 -13.84 -2.02 -3.04
CA THR A 85 -15.16 -1.43 -2.84
C THR A 85 -16.25 -2.46 -2.82
N GLY A 86 -16.97 -2.55 -1.71
CA GLY A 86 -18.34 -3.07 -1.68
C GLY A 86 -19.37 -2.06 -2.22
N TYR A 87 -18.98 -1.23 -3.19
CA TYR A 87 -19.85 -0.20 -3.75
C TYR A 87 -20.65 -0.81 -4.90
N THR A 88 -21.97 -0.91 -4.74
CA THR A 88 -22.86 -1.19 -5.87
C THR A 88 -22.80 -0.03 -6.86
N LEU A 89 -22.57 -0.31 -8.14
CA LEU A 89 -22.44 0.70 -9.18
C LEU A 89 -23.77 1.44 -9.42
N SER A 90 -23.83 2.70 -9.02
CA SER A 90 -24.99 3.59 -9.13
C SER A 90 -24.55 5.05 -9.17
N GLU A 91 -25.41 5.96 -9.62
CA GLU A 91 -25.08 7.39 -9.63
C GLU A 91 -24.69 7.90 -8.24
N LYS A 92 -25.53 7.61 -7.24
CA LYS A 92 -25.31 8.03 -5.85
C LYS A 92 -24.01 7.49 -5.25
N SER A 93 -23.64 6.26 -5.58
CA SER A 93 -22.41 5.67 -5.06
C SER A 93 -21.15 6.28 -5.70
N ILE A 94 -21.20 6.64 -6.98
CA ILE A 94 -20.12 7.35 -7.66
C ILE A 94 -20.00 8.80 -7.17
N GLU A 95 -21.12 9.49 -6.96
CA GLU A 95 -21.13 10.84 -6.36
C GLU A 95 -20.57 10.84 -4.94
N ALA A 96 -20.99 9.88 -4.11
CA ALA A 96 -20.47 9.72 -2.74
C ALA A 96 -18.97 9.43 -2.76
N LEU A 97 -18.52 8.48 -3.59
CA LEU A 97 -17.10 8.17 -3.77
C LEU A 97 -16.30 9.43 -4.15
N TRP A 98 -16.80 10.23 -5.09
CA TRP A 98 -16.12 11.46 -5.49
C TRP A 98 -16.05 12.48 -4.35
N SER A 99 -17.15 12.65 -3.60
CA SER A 99 -17.19 13.52 -2.42
C SER A 99 -16.20 13.07 -1.33
N ASP A 100 -16.10 11.76 -1.09
CA ASP A 100 -15.16 11.18 -0.13
C ASP A 100 -13.71 11.43 -0.56
N ILE A 101 -13.40 11.24 -1.86
CA ILE A 101 -12.08 11.55 -2.43
C ILE A 101 -11.74 13.04 -2.25
N GLN A 102 -12.66 13.95 -2.58
CA GLN A 102 -12.40 15.40 -2.43
C GLN A 102 -12.16 15.79 -0.96
N SER A 103 -12.95 15.22 -0.05
CA SER A 103 -12.79 15.45 1.40
C SER A 103 -11.43 14.94 1.90
N SER A 104 -11.05 13.74 1.46
CA SER A 104 -9.76 13.11 1.75
C SER A 104 -8.56 13.92 1.23
N LEU A 105 -8.64 14.46 0.01
CA LEU A 105 -7.58 15.31 -0.55
C LEU A 105 -7.48 16.68 0.14
N SER A 106 -8.60 17.22 0.59
CA SER A 106 -8.61 18.43 1.41
C SER A 106 -7.88 18.20 2.75
N LEU A 107 -8.15 17.06 3.38
CA LEU A 107 -7.44 16.63 4.60
C LEU A 107 -5.95 16.42 4.33
N TYR A 108 -5.58 15.77 3.22
CA TYR A 108 -4.19 15.63 2.79
C TYR A 108 -3.52 17.01 2.71
N GLY A 109 -4.13 17.95 1.99
CA GLY A 109 -3.59 19.29 1.79
C GLY A 109 -3.37 20.05 3.11
N ASN A 110 -4.27 19.89 4.08
CA ASN A 110 -4.11 20.44 5.42
C ASN A 110 -2.88 19.86 6.13
N TYR A 111 -2.76 18.53 6.19
CA TYR A 111 -1.61 17.87 6.82
C TYR A 111 -0.30 18.19 6.12
N TYR A 112 -0.29 18.24 4.78
CA TYR A 112 0.89 18.58 4.00
C TYR A 112 1.40 20.00 4.30
N ARG A 113 0.50 20.98 4.44
CA ARG A 113 0.89 22.35 4.77
C ARG A 113 1.56 22.47 6.13
N GLU A 114 1.18 21.62 7.08
CA GLU A 114 1.77 21.59 8.42
C GLU A 114 3.05 20.76 8.48
N ASN A 115 3.13 19.66 7.72
CA ASN A 115 4.20 18.67 7.77
C ASN A 115 4.51 18.12 6.37
N PRO A 116 5.14 18.90 5.47
CA PRO A 116 5.31 18.52 4.06
C PRO A 116 6.15 17.25 3.88
N GLU A 117 7.06 16.95 4.82
CA GLU A 117 7.91 15.77 4.81
C GLU A 117 7.17 14.45 5.10
N LYS A 118 5.99 14.52 5.74
CA LYS A 118 5.18 13.32 6.05
C LYS A 118 4.29 12.88 4.89
N LEU A 119 3.98 13.81 4.00
CA LEU A 119 3.15 13.59 2.82
C LEU A 119 3.85 14.19 1.58
N PRO A 120 5.05 13.70 1.21
CA PRO A 120 5.88 14.31 0.17
C PRO A 120 5.46 13.92 -1.26
N TYR A 121 4.31 13.29 -1.46
CA TYR A 121 3.97 12.61 -2.71
C TYR A 121 3.53 13.57 -3.80
N ASP A 122 4.09 13.45 -5.01
CA ASP A 122 3.81 14.34 -6.14
C ASP A 122 2.39 14.14 -6.70
N SER A 123 1.89 12.89 -6.61
CA SER A 123 0.52 12.56 -6.97
C SER A 123 -0.11 11.55 -6.03
N VAL A 124 -1.45 11.51 -6.06
CA VAL A 124 -2.27 10.49 -5.43
C VAL A 124 -3.09 9.80 -6.53
N THR A 125 -3.00 8.48 -6.61
CA THR A 125 -3.84 7.66 -7.47
C THR A 125 -4.79 6.84 -6.62
N ILE A 126 -6.10 7.09 -6.73
CA ILE A 126 -7.13 6.29 -6.07
C ILE A 126 -7.63 5.24 -7.08
N ILE A 127 -7.48 3.97 -6.76
CA ILE A 127 -7.91 2.82 -7.57
C ILE A 127 -9.06 2.15 -6.82
N VAL A 128 -10.18 1.99 -7.51
CA VAL A 128 -11.38 1.37 -6.97
C VAL A 128 -11.57 0.03 -7.66
N LEU A 129 -11.63 -1.05 -6.89
CA LEU A 129 -11.79 -2.40 -7.39
C LEU A 129 -13.25 -2.85 -7.31
N GLU A 130 -13.69 -3.59 -8.32
CA GLU A 130 -14.95 -4.31 -8.32
C GLU A 130 -14.92 -5.44 -7.26
N GLU A 131 -15.97 -5.54 -6.43
CA GLU A 131 -16.02 -6.50 -5.32
C GLU A 131 -15.93 -7.96 -5.77
N GLU A 132 -16.63 -8.30 -6.85
CA GLU A 132 -16.79 -9.69 -7.31
C GLU A 132 -15.53 -10.23 -8.01
N THR A 133 -14.86 -9.37 -8.79
CA THR A 133 -13.75 -9.78 -9.66
C THR A 133 -12.39 -9.32 -9.14
N GLY A 134 -12.35 -8.28 -8.29
CA GLY A 134 -11.13 -7.61 -7.87
C GLY A 134 -10.42 -6.83 -8.97
N LEU A 135 -11.08 -6.61 -10.12
CA LEU A 135 -10.54 -5.82 -11.22
C LEU A 135 -10.76 -4.32 -11.00
N ASP A 136 -9.88 -3.50 -11.57
CA ASP A 136 -10.04 -2.04 -11.57
C ASP A 136 -11.39 -1.67 -12.21
N MET A 137 -12.25 -1.00 -11.44
CA MET A 137 -13.53 -0.45 -11.88
C MET A 137 -13.34 0.99 -12.37
N ILE A 138 -12.74 1.82 -11.52
CA ILE A 138 -12.41 3.22 -11.82
C ILE A 138 -11.13 3.63 -11.09
N SER A 139 -10.32 4.48 -11.71
CA SER A 139 -9.18 5.11 -11.05
C SER A 139 -9.12 6.60 -11.33
N PHE A 140 -8.53 7.33 -10.38
CA PHE A 140 -8.35 8.78 -10.43
C PHE A 140 -6.90 9.10 -10.11
N GLN A 141 -6.20 9.73 -11.05
CA GLN A 141 -4.90 10.32 -10.78
C GLN A 141 -5.04 11.81 -10.50
N LEU A 142 -4.50 12.25 -9.37
CA LEU A 142 -4.62 13.61 -8.85
C LEU A 142 -3.22 14.17 -8.60
N LEU A 143 -2.87 15.27 -9.26
CA LEU A 143 -1.57 15.92 -9.13
C LEU A 143 -1.61 16.95 -8.00
N LYS A 144 -0.59 16.92 -7.14
CA LYS A 144 -0.45 17.87 -6.03
C LYS A 144 0.22 19.17 -6.50
N GLY A 145 -0.40 20.29 -6.19
CA GLY A 145 0.17 21.62 -6.33
C GLY A 145 1.14 21.96 -5.21
N ALA A 146 1.94 23.02 -5.39
CA ALA A 146 2.89 23.48 -4.39
C ALA A 146 2.24 23.90 -3.06
N ASP A 147 0.96 24.28 -3.07
CA ASP A 147 0.15 24.68 -1.91
C ASP A 147 -0.56 23.52 -1.22
N GLY A 148 -0.31 22.28 -1.66
CA GLY A 148 -0.99 21.07 -1.20
C GLY A 148 -2.39 20.88 -1.77
N SER A 149 -2.85 21.73 -2.71
CA SER A 149 -4.10 21.50 -3.44
C SER A 149 -3.93 20.36 -4.45
N PHE A 150 -5.04 19.75 -4.86
CA PHE A 150 -5.03 18.70 -5.87
C PHE A 150 -5.84 19.09 -7.09
N LYS A 151 -5.35 18.69 -8.26
CA LYS A 151 -6.10 18.76 -9.52
C LYS A 151 -6.18 17.38 -10.14
N GLN A 152 -7.36 17.00 -10.59
CA GLN A 152 -7.54 15.79 -11.37
C GLN A 152 -6.72 15.89 -12.67
N ASN A 153 -5.93 14.86 -12.94
CA ASN A 153 -5.13 14.74 -14.15
C ASN A 153 -5.79 13.78 -15.13
N THR A 154 -6.05 12.56 -14.67
CA THR A 154 -6.68 11.52 -15.49
C THR A 154 -7.67 10.70 -14.67
N SER A 155 -8.67 10.16 -15.36
CA SER A 155 -9.53 9.11 -14.84
C SER A 155 -9.57 7.96 -15.83
N MET A 156 -9.47 6.74 -15.34
CA MET A 156 -9.63 5.53 -16.15
C MET A 156 -10.82 4.75 -15.63
N VAL A 157 -11.60 4.20 -16.55
CA VAL A 157 -12.79 3.41 -16.23
C VAL A 157 -12.67 2.10 -16.97
N ASN A 158 -13.06 1.00 -16.32
CA ASN A 158 -13.14 -0.29 -16.96
C ASN A 158 -14.03 -0.22 -18.21
N LEU A 159 -13.61 -0.85 -19.31
CA LEU A 159 -14.35 -0.89 -20.56
C LEU A 159 -15.74 -1.52 -20.40
N GLU A 160 -15.87 -2.52 -19.52
CA GLU A 160 -17.13 -3.25 -19.31
C GLU A 160 -18.21 -2.36 -18.68
N ASP A 161 -17.80 -1.42 -17.81
CA ASP A 161 -18.69 -0.53 -17.08
C ASP A 161 -18.73 0.91 -17.60
N PHE A 162 -17.96 1.20 -18.66
CA PHE A 162 -17.80 2.54 -19.22
C PHE A 162 -19.14 3.27 -19.44
N ASN A 163 -20.12 2.60 -20.06
CA ASN A 163 -21.41 3.19 -20.40
C ASN A 163 -22.27 3.54 -19.17
N LYS A 164 -21.99 2.94 -18.01
CA LYS A 164 -22.70 3.22 -16.76
C LYS A 164 -21.96 4.25 -15.91
N ILE A 165 -20.64 4.09 -15.75
CA ILE A 165 -19.85 4.92 -14.85
C ILE A 165 -19.63 6.33 -15.42
N VAL A 166 -19.34 6.46 -16.72
CA VAL A 166 -18.98 7.76 -17.31
C VAL A 166 -20.09 8.82 -17.17
N PRO A 167 -21.38 8.52 -17.40
CA PRO A 167 -22.45 9.48 -17.13
C PRO A 167 -22.50 9.94 -15.67
N TYR A 168 -22.38 9.01 -14.72
CA TYR A 168 -22.41 9.34 -13.28
C TYR A 168 -21.21 10.18 -12.88
N LEU A 169 -20.02 9.83 -13.39
CA LEU A 169 -18.81 10.59 -13.13
C LEU A 169 -18.92 12.01 -13.69
N ASN A 170 -19.42 12.16 -14.93
CA ASN A 170 -19.62 13.49 -15.53
C ASN A 170 -20.63 14.35 -14.76
N ASN A 171 -21.55 13.75 -14.00
CA ASN A 171 -22.44 14.49 -13.10
C ASN A 171 -21.73 14.87 -11.80
N ALA A 172 -20.98 13.94 -11.20
CA ALA A 172 -20.22 14.19 -9.98
C ALA A 172 -19.10 15.24 -10.14
N LEU A 173 -18.55 15.40 -11.35
CA LEU A 173 -17.47 16.35 -11.66
C LEU A 173 -17.95 17.78 -11.98
N LYS A 174 -19.26 18.02 -12.10
CA LYS A 174 -19.83 19.36 -12.37
C LYS A 174 -19.89 20.22 -11.11
#